data_AF-A0A965MKE7-F1
#
_entry.id   AF-A0A965MKE7-F1
#
_cell.length_a   1.000
_cell.length_b   1.000
_cell.length_c   1.000
_cell.angle_alpha   90.00
_cell.angle_beta   90.00
_cell.angle_gamma   90.00
#
_symmetry.space_group_name_H-M   'P 1'
#
loop_
_entity.id
_entity.type
_entity.pdbx_description
1 polymer ?
#
loop_
_entity_poly.entity_id
_entity_poly.type
_entity_poly.pdbx_seq_one_letter_code
_entity_poly.pdbx_strand_id
1 'polypeptide(L)'
;MALASSLRKAATKLMAKFGGSLTYRQVSGGAYNATTGAIVETVTDTVIRGVLEDVNKREVNELVQADDKRLILAAADLAVTPNTADRVVISTVSHQIIRVQTIEQDNTAITYELILRA
;
A
#
# COMPACT_ATOMS: atom_id res chain seq x y z
N MET A 1 -21.11 -3.53 -12.54
CA MET A 1 -20.83 -4.72 -11.68
C MET A 1 -19.98 -5.84 -12.32
N ALA A 2 -20.34 -6.48 -13.45
CA ALA A 2 -19.56 -7.61 -13.98
C ALA A 2 -18.10 -7.25 -14.37
N LEU A 3 -17.90 -6.07 -14.98
CA LEU A 3 -16.59 -5.61 -15.43
C LEU A 3 -15.62 -5.32 -14.27
N ALA A 4 -16.09 -4.72 -13.18
CA ALA A 4 -15.25 -4.45 -12.01
C ALA A 4 -14.72 -5.76 -11.40
N SER A 5 -15.56 -6.81 -11.38
CA SER A 5 -15.15 -8.13 -10.87
C SER A 5 -14.09 -8.80 -11.76
N SER A 6 -14.17 -8.63 -13.09
CA SER A 6 -13.18 -9.19 -14.01
C SER A 6 -11.87 -8.41 -13.96
N LEU A 7 -11.92 -7.09 -13.84
CA LEU A 7 -10.73 -6.25 -13.64
C LEU A 7 -10.01 -6.56 -12.33
N ARG A 8 -10.74 -6.74 -11.22
CA ARG A 8 -10.14 -7.17 -9.94
C ARG A 8 -9.42 -8.51 -10.06
N LYS A 9 -10.07 -9.49 -10.70
CA LYS A 9 -9.45 -10.81 -10.96
C LYS A 9 -8.20 -10.69 -11.84
N ALA A 10 -8.22 -9.82 -12.84
CA ALA A 10 -7.08 -9.58 -13.70
C ALA A 10 -5.92 -8.93 -12.91
N ALA A 11 -6.21 -7.91 -12.10
CA ALA A 11 -5.23 -7.24 -11.25
C ALA A 11 -4.56 -8.22 -10.28
N THR A 12 -5.34 -8.99 -9.51
CA THR A 12 -4.79 -10.02 -8.60
C THR A 12 -3.93 -11.04 -9.34
N LYS A 13 -4.36 -11.53 -10.50
CA LYS A 13 -3.56 -12.48 -11.29
C LYS A 13 -2.25 -11.88 -11.78
N LEU A 14 -2.26 -10.61 -12.19
CA LEU A 14 -1.06 -9.90 -12.64
C LEU A 14 -0.08 -9.71 -11.49
N MET A 15 -0.55 -9.25 -10.33
CA MET A 15 0.26 -9.07 -9.13
C MET A 15 0.80 -10.41 -8.62
N ALA A 16 0.01 -11.48 -8.66
CA ALA A 16 0.45 -12.81 -8.28
C ALA A 16 1.61 -13.31 -9.18
N LYS A 17 1.54 -13.03 -10.49
CA LYS A 17 2.49 -13.54 -11.48
C LYS A 17 3.77 -12.70 -11.59
N PHE A 18 3.64 -11.37 -11.55
CA PHE A 18 4.76 -10.44 -11.82
C PHE A 18 5.12 -9.55 -10.63
N GLY A 19 4.29 -9.49 -9.60
CA GLY A 19 4.55 -8.68 -8.42
C GLY A 19 5.61 -9.31 -7.51
N GLY A 20 6.44 -8.44 -6.93
CA GLY A 20 7.33 -8.80 -5.83
C GLY A 20 6.57 -9.00 -4.53
N SER A 21 7.09 -9.87 -3.66
CA SER A 21 6.54 -10.05 -2.32
C SER A 21 6.87 -8.84 -1.44
N LEU A 22 5.88 -8.38 -0.69
CA LEU A 22 6.03 -7.30 0.30
C LEU A 22 5.10 -7.54 1.48
N THR A 23 5.41 -6.90 2.60
CA THR A 23 4.57 -6.93 3.79
C THR A 23 3.90 -5.58 3.97
N TYR A 24 2.59 -5.54 3.78
CA TYR A 24 1.80 -4.39 4.17
C TYR A 24 1.52 -4.47 5.66
N ARG A 25 1.89 -3.41 6.39
CA ARG A 25 1.73 -3.29 7.84
C ARG A 25 0.65 -2.26 8.10
N GLN A 26 -0.54 -2.75 8.42
CA GLN A 26 -1.63 -1.89 8.87
C GLN A 26 -1.32 -1.41 10.29
N VAL A 27 -1.41 -0.10 10.50
CA VAL A 27 -1.21 0.52 11.82
C VAL A 27 -2.58 0.97 12.32
N SER A 28 -3.08 0.36 13.41
CA SER A 28 -4.30 0.81 14.08
C SER A 28 -3.96 1.46 15.42
N GLY A 29 -4.80 2.42 15.82
CA GLY A 29 -4.58 3.36 16.92
C GLY A 29 -3.93 2.74 18.16
N GLY A 30 -3.01 3.48 18.76
CA GLY A 30 -2.24 2.94 19.86
C GLY A 30 -2.97 2.95 21.19
N ALA A 31 -2.89 1.84 21.91
CA ALA A 31 -3.37 1.78 23.29
C ALA A 31 -2.32 2.41 24.21
N TYR A 32 -2.76 3.26 25.13
CA TYR A 32 -1.88 3.81 26.16
C TYR A 32 -1.45 2.67 27.11
N ASN A 33 -0.15 2.42 27.19
CA ASN A 33 0.43 1.49 28.14
C ASN A 33 0.80 2.24 29.42
N ALA A 34 0.01 2.07 30.49
CA ALA A 34 0.23 2.75 31.77
C ALA A 34 1.53 2.35 32.49
N THR A 35 2.14 1.20 32.14
CA THR A 35 3.39 0.72 32.73
C THR A 35 4.62 1.39 32.10
N THR A 36 4.57 1.68 30.81
CA THR A 36 5.70 2.29 30.07
C THR A 36 5.47 3.76 29.73
N GLY A 37 4.27 4.29 29.94
CA GLY A 37 3.88 5.65 29.56
C GLY A 37 3.82 5.87 28.04
N ALA A 38 3.88 4.80 27.24
CA ALA A 38 3.95 4.87 25.79
C ALA A 38 2.63 4.50 25.13
N ILE A 39 2.34 5.12 23.99
CA ILE A 39 1.26 4.70 23.10
C ILE A 39 1.81 3.55 22.24
N VAL A 40 1.26 2.34 22.43
CA VAL A 40 1.67 1.16 21.65
C VAL A 40 0.70 0.98 20.50
N GLU A 41 1.18 1.24 19.28
CA GLU A 41 0.45 0.98 18.03
C GLU A 41 0.16 -0.52 17.89
N THR A 42 -1.06 -0.86 17.49
CA THR A 42 -1.37 -2.24 17.10
C THR A 42 -1.07 -2.40 15.62
N VAL A 43 -0.18 -3.32 15.27
CA VAL A 43 0.19 -3.58 13.88
C VAL A 43 -0.33 -4.92 13.40
N THR A 44 -0.83 -4.97 12.17
CA THR A 44 -1.23 -6.21 11.49
C THR A 44 -0.47 -6.32 10.19
N ASP A 45 0.35 -7.37 10.08
CA ASP A 45 1.18 -7.62 8.90
C ASP A 45 0.46 -8.56 7.94
N THR A 46 0.33 -8.15 6.69
CA THR A 46 -0.23 -8.97 5.59
C THR A 46 0.79 -9.07 4.48
N VAL A 47 1.16 -10.29 4.11
CA VAL A 47 2.05 -10.55 2.98
C VAL A 47 1.23 -10.52 1.69
N ILE A 48 1.55 -9.59 0.81
CA ILE A 48 0.90 -9.41 -0.48
C ILE A 48 1.94 -9.28 -1.59
N ARG A 49 1.47 -9.23 -2.84
CA ARG A 49 2.34 -9.00 -3.99
C ARG A 49 1.97 -7.71 -4.68
N GLY A 50 2.99 -7.00 -5.16
CA GLY A 50 2.81 -5.71 -5.83
C GLY A 50 3.93 -5.41 -6.80
N VAL A 51 3.69 -4.46 -7.70
CA VAL A 51 4.70 -3.98 -8.64
C VAL A 51 5.28 -2.68 -8.11
N LEU A 52 6.61 -2.66 -7.96
CA LEU A 52 7.35 -1.49 -7.50
C LEU A 52 8.00 -0.82 -8.71
N GLU A 53 7.83 0.49 -8.83
CA GLU A 53 8.39 1.33 -9.89
C GLU A 53 9.00 2.59 -9.29
N ASP A 54 9.96 3.18 -10.00
CA ASP A 54 10.51 4.48 -9.61
C ASP A 54 9.53 5.61 -9.96
N VAL A 55 9.47 6.64 -9.11
CA VAL A 55 8.73 7.85 -9.44
C VAL A 55 9.37 8.55 -10.63
N ASN A 56 8.56 8.96 -11.61
CA ASN A 56 9.08 9.67 -12.77
C ASN A 56 9.44 11.11 -12.38
N LYS A 57 10.55 11.64 -12.92
CA LYS A 57 11.02 13.02 -12.65
C LYS A 57 9.95 14.11 -12.88
N ARG A 58 8.99 13.87 -13.77
CA ARG A 58 7.87 14.81 -14.03
C ARG A 58 6.82 14.85 -12.91
N GLU A 59 6.80 13.86 -12.04
CA GLU A 59 5.84 13.72 -10.95
C GLU A 59 6.40 14.25 -9.62
N VAL A 60 7.70 14.56 -9.60
CA VAL A 60 8.39 15.12 -8.44
C VAL A 60 7.86 16.52 -8.17
N ASN A 61 7.46 16.75 -6.92
CA ASN A 61 6.97 18.03 -6.41
C ASN A 61 7.35 18.17 -4.93
N GLU A 62 6.72 19.10 -4.20
CA GLU A 62 7.03 19.31 -2.76
C GLU A 62 6.65 18.10 -1.89
N LEU A 63 5.66 17.31 -2.29
CA LEU A 63 5.18 16.14 -1.55
C LEU A 63 5.88 14.85 -1.99
N VAL A 64 6.04 14.65 -3.30
CA VAL A 64 6.64 13.47 -3.92
C VAL A 64 8.07 13.77 -4.34
N GLN A 65 9.02 13.01 -3.82
CA GLN A 65 10.46 13.19 -4.04
C GLN A 65 10.98 12.22 -5.11
N ALA A 66 12.14 12.54 -5.68
CA ALA A 66 12.75 11.74 -6.76
C ALA A 66 13.15 10.31 -6.33
N ASP A 67 13.46 10.12 -5.04
CA ASP A 67 13.84 8.82 -4.50
C ASP A 67 12.63 8.00 -4.01
N ASP A 68 11.43 8.57 -4.04
CA ASP A 68 10.22 7.85 -3.70
C ASP A 68 9.95 6.71 -4.70
N LYS A 69 9.26 5.68 -4.21
CA LYS A 69 8.84 4.53 -5.02
C LYS A 69 7.34 4.53 -5.19
N ARG A 70 6.87 4.14 -6.37
CA ARG A 70 5.46 3.84 -6.65
C ARG A 70 5.23 2.36 -6.45
N LEU A 71 4.25 2.00 -5.64
CA LEU A 71 3.82 0.64 -5.45
C LEU A 71 2.38 0.47 -5.93
N ILE A 72 2.15 -0.48 -6.83
CA ILE A 72 0.82 -0.84 -7.33
C ILE A 72 0.41 -2.18 -6.71
N LEU A 73 -0.78 -2.19 -6.09
CA LEU A 73 -1.37 -3.34 -5.41
C LEU A 73 -2.74 -3.65 -5.97
N ALA A 74 -3.11 -4.93 -6.00
CA ALA A 74 -4.49 -5.31 -6.28
C ALA A 74 -5.36 -5.04 -5.05
N ALA A 75 -6.45 -4.27 -5.22
CA ALA A 75 -7.33 -3.93 -4.11
C ALA A 75 -8.07 -5.16 -3.53
N ALA A 76 -8.14 -6.26 -4.29
CA ALA A 76 -8.72 -7.51 -3.82
C ALA A 76 -7.81 -8.30 -2.86
N ASP A 77 -6.51 -8.01 -2.86
CA ASP A 77 -5.53 -8.73 -2.04
C ASP A 77 -5.37 -8.06 -0.67
N LEU A 78 -6.05 -6.93 -0.45
CA LEU A 78 -6.07 -6.20 0.81
C LEU A 78 -7.48 -6.10 1.37
N ALA A 79 -7.64 -6.49 2.64
CA ALA A 79 -8.94 -6.48 3.32
C ALA A 79 -9.42 -5.08 3.71
N VAL A 80 -8.49 -4.12 3.79
CA VAL A 80 -8.72 -2.74 4.23
C VAL A 80 -8.29 -1.77 3.14
N THR A 81 -8.79 -0.53 3.19
CA THR A 81 -8.27 0.53 2.33
C THR A 81 -6.95 1.05 2.93
N PRO A 82 -5.85 1.13 2.16
CA PRO A 82 -4.60 1.70 2.64
C PRO A 82 -4.78 3.14 3.10
N ASN A 83 -4.07 3.52 4.15
CA ASN A 83 -3.98 4.89 4.62
C ASN A 83 -2.51 5.29 4.82
N THR A 84 -2.25 6.59 5.00
CA THR A 84 -0.89 7.14 5.14
C THR A 84 -0.23 6.87 6.50
N ALA A 85 -0.96 6.35 7.49
CA ALA A 85 -0.40 5.89 8.76
C ALA A 85 0.15 4.46 8.67
N ASP A 86 -0.28 3.70 7.66
CA ASP A 86 0.25 2.36 7.42
C ASP A 86 1.67 2.39 6.87
N ARG A 87 2.34 1.25 6.94
CA ARG A 87 3.73 1.08 6.49
C ARG A 87 3.83 -0.07 5.49
N VAL A 88 4.81 0.00 4.61
CA VAL A 88 5.10 -1.08 3.66
C VAL A 88 6.54 -1.53 3.82
N VAL A 89 6.74 -2.82 4.12
CA VAL A 89 8.06 -3.41 4.29
C VAL A 89 8.43 -4.19 3.04
N ILE A 90 9.54 -3.80 2.40
CA ILE A 90 10.09 -4.44 1.20
C ILE A 90 11.54 -4.79 1.51
N SER A 91 11.90 -6.07 1.41
CA SER A 91 13.29 -6.54 1.63
C SER A 91 13.93 -5.95 2.90
N THR A 92 13.22 -6.04 4.03
CA THR A 92 13.57 -5.51 5.37
C THR A 92 13.57 -3.99 5.55
N VAL A 93 13.37 -3.21 4.49
CA VAL A 93 13.25 -1.76 4.55
C VAL A 93 11.78 -1.37 4.76
N SER A 94 11.50 -0.66 5.86
CA SER A 94 10.17 -0.11 6.14
C SER A 94 10.01 1.23 5.42
N HIS A 95 8.97 1.33 4.61
CA HIS A 95 8.62 2.55 3.89
C HIS A 95 7.33 3.14 4.46
N GLN A 96 7.31 4.46 4.59
CA GLN A 96 6.11 5.24 4.92
C GLN A 96 5.27 5.46 3.66
N ILE A 97 3.96 5.46 3.82
CA ILE A 97 3.03 5.77 2.73
C ILE A 97 2.76 7.27 2.72
N ILE A 98 3.29 7.96 1.71
CA ILE A 98 3.15 9.41 1.55
C ILE A 98 1.81 9.76 0.91
N ARG A 99 1.35 8.91 -0.01
CA ARG A 99 0.10 9.13 -0.76
C ARG A 99 -0.54 7.81 -1.12
N VAL A 100 -1.86 7.78 -1.05
CA VAL A 100 -2.71 6.68 -1.54
C VAL A 100 -3.58 7.21 -2.66
N GLN A 101 -3.57 6.53 -3.80
CA GLN A 101 -4.50 6.76 -4.90
C GLN A 101 -5.27 5.47 -5.17
N THR A 102 -6.59 5.56 -5.09
CA THR A 102 -7.49 4.45 -5.41
C THR A 102 -7.87 4.52 -6.89
N ILE A 103 -7.60 3.45 -7.64
CA ILE A 103 -8.10 3.28 -9.00
C ILE A 103 -9.33 2.40 -8.90
N GLU A 104 -10.49 2.97 -9.21
CA GLU A 104 -11.78 2.32 -9.07
C GLU A 104 -12.56 2.27 -10.38
N GLN A 105 -13.52 1.34 -10.43
CA GLN A 105 -14.55 1.28 -11.46
C GLN A 105 -15.89 1.07 -10.78
N ASP A 106 -16.89 1.90 -11.07
CA ASP A 106 -18.26 1.70 -10.57
C ASP A 106 -18.26 1.60 -9.02
N ASN A 107 -17.57 2.56 -8.37
CA ASN A 107 -17.30 2.62 -6.92
C ASN A 107 -16.65 1.34 -6.32
N THR A 108 -15.99 0.54 -7.17
CA THR A 108 -15.28 -0.66 -6.74
C THR A 108 -13.79 -0.46 -6.95
N ALA A 109 -13.01 -0.45 -5.87
CA ALA A 109 -11.55 -0.39 -5.94
C ALA A 109 -10.99 -1.60 -6.72
N ILE A 110 -10.15 -1.33 -7.71
CA ILE A 110 -9.49 -2.31 -8.56
C ILE A 110 -8.02 -2.46 -8.15
N THR A 111 -7.30 -1.35 -8.08
CA THR A 111 -5.91 -1.27 -7.64
C THR A 111 -5.70 -0.07 -6.73
N TYR A 112 -4.73 -0.20 -5.82
CA TYR A 112 -4.19 0.93 -5.07
C TYR A 112 -2.82 1.27 -5.61
N GLU A 113 -2.56 2.56 -5.76
CA GLU A 113 -1.26 3.11 -6.05
C GLU A 113 -0.77 3.87 -4.82
N LEU A 114 0.40 3.49 -4.32
CA LEU A 114 1.01 4.05 -3.14
C LEU A 114 2.31 4.75 -3.52
N ILE A 115 2.54 5.95 -3.00
CA ILE A 115 3.86 6.57 -3.02
C ILE A 115 4.53 6.26 -1.69
N LEU A 116 5.70 5.65 -1.77
CA LEU A 116 6.47 5.12 -0.65
C LEU A 116 7.77 5.90 -0.49
N ARG A 117 8.11 6.22 0.77
CA ARG A 117 9.40 6.81 1.14
C ARG A 117 10.07 5.96 2.21
N ALA A 118 11.36 5.66 2.04
CA ALA A 118 12.17 4.94 3.03
C ALA A 118 12.54 5.83 4.22
#